data_AF-A0A2N7UBE6-F1
#
_entry.id   AF-A0A2N7UBE6-F1
#
_cell.length_a   1.000
_cell.length_b   1.000
_cell.length_c   1.000
_cell.angle_alpha   90.00
_cell.angle_beta   90.00
_cell.angle_gamma   90.00
#
_symmetry.space_group_name_H-M   'P 1'
#
loop_
_entity.id
_entity.type
_entity.pdbx_description
1 polymer ?
#
loop_
_entity_poly.entity_id
_entity_poly.type
_entity_poly.pdbx_seq_one_letter_code
_entity_poly.pdbx_strand_id
1 'polypeptide(L)'
;MANRQGITPAYTDSGLSRLYRSHAVEQHAIQSEIRTLVIIAGYACDFLTEGLEALPEDFFTCIEEMKEVMESIDLKSLDFEKRSLTLQRTKRRLEAKATRQDRQKEV
;
A
#
# COMPACT_ATOMS: atom_id res chain seq x y z
N MET A 1 10.78 14.27 45.81
CA MET A 1 10.44 14.88 44.51
C MET A 1 10.68 13.84 43.43
N ALA A 2 9.63 13.36 42.76
CA ALA A 2 9.73 12.28 41.78
C ALA A 2 10.24 12.84 40.45
N ASN A 3 11.46 12.43 40.08
CA ASN A 3 12.09 12.74 38.82
C ASN A 3 11.30 12.07 37.69
N ARG A 4 10.33 12.78 37.10
CA ARG A 4 9.66 12.36 35.86
C ARG A 4 10.65 12.51 34.72
N GLN A 5 11.62 11.60 34.66
CA GLN A 5 12.37 11.35 33.45
C GLN A 5 11.34 10.91 32.42
N GLY A 6 11.02 11.85 31.52
CA GLY A 6 10.15 11.62 30.39
C GLY A 6 10.68 10.40 29.67
N ILE A 7 9.95 9.30 29.80
CA ILE A 7 10.13 8.10 28.98
C ILE A 7 9.73 8.54 27.58
N THR A 8 10.62 9.22 26.87
CA THR A 8 10.53 9.30 25.42
C THR A 8 10.56 7.86 24.97
N PRO A 9 9.48 7.32 24.36
CA PRO A 9 9.55 5.98 23.82
C PRO A 9 10.67 6.04 22.80
N ALA A 10 11.76 5.33 23.11
CA ALA A 10 12.73 4.94 22.10
C ALA A 10 11.89 4.13 21.11
N TYR A 11 11.48 4.79 20.04
CA TYR A 11 10.86 4.15 18.89
C TYR A 11 11.99 3.27 18.34
N THR A 12 12.12 2.08 18.91
CA THR A 12 13.15 1.13 18.56
C THR A 12 12.95 0.74 17.11
N ASP A 13 14.04 0.31 16.48
CA ASP A 13 14.09 -0.21 15.10
C ASP A 13 12.98 -1.25 14.79
N SER A 14 12.45 -1.89 15.83
CA SER A 14 11.29 -2.80 15.78
C SER A 14 10.00 -2.16 15.23
N GLY A 15 9.71 -0.90 15.58
CA GLY A 15 8.50 -0.19 15.14
C GLY A 15 8.56 0.21 13.67
N LEU A 16 9.74 0.65 13.22
CA LEU A 16 9.98 0.99 11.82
C LEU A 16 9.96 -0.26 10.94
N SER A 17 10.57 -1.35 11.41
CA SER A 17 10.52 -2.66 10.75
C SER A 17 9.09 -3.17 10.56
N ARG A 18 8.21 -3.00 11.56
CA ARG A 18 6.79 -3.33 11.44
C ARG A 18 6.08 -2.49 10.39
N LEU A 19 6.36 -1.18 10.32
CA LEU A 19 5.79 -0.30 9.30
C LEU A 19 6.24 -0.69 7.89
N TYR A 20 7.52 -1.04 7.69
CA TYR A 20 8.00 -1.55 6.40
C TYR A 20 7.31 -2.84 5.97
N ARG A 21 7.14 -3.79 6.91
CA ARG A 21 6.40 -5.04 6.62
C ARG A 21 4.95 -4.76 6.23
N SER A 22 4.26 -3.88 6.95
CA SER A 22 2.88 -3.47 6.60
C SER A 22 2.83 -2.86 5.20
N HIS A 23 3.76 -1.96 4.88
CA HIS A 23 3.85 -1.33 3.57
C HIS A 23 4.07 -2.35 2.45
N ALA A 24 4.93 -3.35 2.65
CA ALA A 24 5.16 -4.41 1.67
C ALA A 24 3.90 -5.27 1.44
N VAL A 25 3.15 -5.57 2.50
CA VAL A 25 1.87 -6.32 2.39
C VAL A 25 0.84 -5.53 1.60
N GLU A 26 0.70 -4.23 1.85
CA GLU A 26 -0.24 -3.38 1.13
C GLU A 26 0.13 -3.24 -0.36
N GLN A 27 1.42 -3.06 -0.66
CA GLN A 27 1.91 -3.05 -2.04
C GLN A 27 1.58 -4.36 -2.75
N HIS A 28 1.79 -5.50 -2.08
CA HIS A 28 1.42 -6.80 -2.63
C HIS A 28 -0.09 -6.94 -2.85
N ALA A 29 -0.91 -6.40 -1.95
CA ALA A 29 -2.37 -6.42 -2.11
C ALA A 29 -2.81 -5.65 -3.35
N ILE A 30 -2.28 -4.44 -3.59
CA ILE A 30 -2.56 -3.67 -4.82
C ILE A 30 -2.07 -4.41 -6.06
N GLN A 31 -0.87 -4.99 -6.01
CA GLN A 31 -0.35 -5.78 -7.12
C GLN A 31 -1.24 -6.99 -7.44
N SER A 32 -1.82 -7.62 -6.42
CA SER A 32 -2.76 -8.72 -6.61
C SER A 32 -4.03 -8.26 -7.31
N GLU A 33 -4.60 -7.12 -6.92
CA GLU A 33 -5.79 -6.56 -7.58
C GLU A 33 -5.54 -6.23 -9.05
N ILE A 34 -4.38 -5.63 -9.37
CA ILE A 34 -3.99 -5.35 -10.76
C ILE A 34 -3.91 -6.64 -11.57
N ARG A 35 -3.38 -7.73 -11.00
CA ARG A 35 -3.34 -9.03 -11.68
C ARG A 35 -4.74 -9.58 -11.90
N THR A 36 -5.62 -9.48 -10.91
CA THR A 36 -7.04 -9.86 -11.06
C THR A 36 -7.70 -9.09 -12.20
N LEU A 37 -7.51 -7.77 -12.26
CA LEU A 37 -8.03 -6.92 -13.33
C LEU A 37 -7.56 -7.39 -14.71
N VAL A 38 -6.27 -7.70 -14.86
CA VAL A 38 -5.70 -8.20 -16.13
C VAL A 38 -6.31 -9.55 -16.52
N ILE A 39 -6.57 -10.43 -15.55
CA ILE A 39 -7.19 -11.74 -15.81
C ILE A 39 -8.63 -11.55 -16.31
N ILE A 40 -9.43 -10.72 -15.64
CA ILE A 40 -10.83 -10.46 -16.04
C ILE A 40 -10.87 -9.78 -17.41
N ALA A 41 -9.97 -8.82 -17.66
CA ALA A 41 -9.84 -8.19 -18.97
C ALA A 41 -9.48 -9.21 -20.06
N GLY A 42 -8.65 -10.20 -19.75
CA GLY A 42 -8.35 -11.31 -20.65
C GLY A 42 -9.61 -12.08 -21.03
N TYR A 43 -10.40 -12.50 -20.05
CA TYR A 43 -11.67 -13.20 -20.31
C TYR A 43 -12.65 -12.34 -21.10
N ALA A 44 -12.75 -11.03 -20.80
CA ALA A 44 -13.59 -10.12 -21.58
C ALA A 44 -13.15 -10.06 -23.06
N CYS A 45 -11.84 -10.05 -23.32
CA CYS A 45 -11.29 -10.06 -24.68
C CYS A 45 -11.62 -11.36 -25.43
N ASP A 46 -11.66 -12.50 -24.75
CA ASP A 46 -11.97 -13.80 -25.38
C ASP A 46 -13.38 -13.84 -25.98
N PHE A 47 -14.31 -12.99 -25.50
CA PHE A 47 -15.64 -12.84 -26.07
C PHE A 47 -15.69 -11.97 -27.33
N LEU A 48 -14.64 -11.17 -27.61
CA LEU A 48 -14.58 -10.27 -28.76
C LEU A 48 -14.13 -11.02 -30.02
N THR A 49 -15.03 -11.86 -30.54
CA THR A 49 -14.82 -12.60 -31.80
C THR A 49 -15.48 -11.88 -32.99
N GLU A 50 -14.90 -12.01 -34.18
CA GLU A 50 -15.45 -11.40 -35.39
C GLU A 50 -16.82 -12.04 -35.75
N GLY A 51 -17.79 -11.21 -36.14
CA GLY A 51 -19.09 -11.66 -36.64
C GLY A 51 -20.19 -11.89 -35.59
N LEU A 52 -19.98 -11.51 -34.33
CA LEU A 52 -21.03 -11.53 -33.31
C LEU A 52 -22.10 -10.47 -33.57
N GLU A 53 -23.38 -10.88 -33.58
CA GLU A 53 -24.53 -9.96 -33.64
C GLU A 53 -24.75 -9.22 -32.30
N ALA A 54 -24.40 -9.87 -31.18
CA ALA A 54 -24.48 -9.31 -29.84
C ALA A 54 -23.42 -9.94 -28.92
N LEU A 55 -23.01 -9.22 -27.87
CA LEU A 55 -22.09 -9.72 -26.86
C LEU A 55 -22.83 -10.60 -25.83
N PRO A 56 -22.18 -11.67 -25.32
CA PRO A 56 -22.79 -12.54 -24.31
C PRO A 56 -22.95 -11.82 -22.96
N GLU A 57 -23.89 -12.29 -22.13
CA GLU A 57 -24.11 -11.76 -20.77
C GLU A 57 -22.83 -11.79 -19.94
N ASP A 58 -22.06 -12.88 -20.05
CA ASP A 58 -20.78 -13.05 -19.36
C ASP A 58 -19.76 -11.95 -19.69
N PHE A 59 -19.80 -11.36 -20.89
CA PHE A 59 -18.96 -10.21 -21.21
C PHE A 59 -19.31 -9.01 -20.31
N PHE A 60 -20.60 -8.71 -20.15
CA PHE A 60 -21.05 -7.59 -19.32
C PHE A 60 -20.74 -7.84 -17.84
N THR A 61 -20.84 -9.09 -17.38
CA THR A 61 -20.37 -9.50 -16.05
C THR A 61 -18.89 -9.18 -15.89
N CYS A 62 -18.03 -9.54 -16.86
CA CYS A 62 -16.61 -9.15 -16.80
C CYS A 62 -16.40 -7.63 -16.77
N ILE A 63 -17.20 -6.84 -17.49
CA ILE A 63 -17.12 -5.37 -17.42
C ILE A 63 -17.45 -4.84 -16.02
N GLU A 64 -18.52 -5.33 -15.39
CA GLU A 64 -18.89 -4.92 -14.04
C GLU A 64 -17.84 -5.36 -13.01
N GLU A 65 -17.35 -6.59 -13.08
CA GLU A 65 -16.27 -7.06 -12.21
C GLU A 65 -14.99 -6.23 -12.38
N MET A 66 -14.63 -5.84 -13.61
CA MET A 66 -13.49 -4.94 -13.83
C MET A 66 -13.70 -3.58 -13.16
N LYS A 67 -14.91 -3.01 -13.21
CA LYS A 67 -15.21 -1.74 -12.52
C LYS A 67 -15.03 -1.88 -11.01
N GLU A 68 -15.56 -2.94 -10.41
CA GLU A 68 -15.42 -3.19 -8.97
C GLU A 68 -13.94 -3.34 -8.55
N VAL A 69 -13.15 -4.09 -9.34
CA VAL A 69 -11.72 -4.24 -9.07
C VAL A 69 -10.97 -2.91 -9.23
N MET A 70 -11.32 -2.10 -10.22
CA MET A 70 -10.74 -0.76 -10.40
C MET A 70 -11.06 0.16 -9.20
N GLU A 71 -12.28 0.13 -8.68
CA GLU A 71 -12.66 0.89 -7.47
C GLU A 71 -11.88 0.40 -6.23
N SER A 72 -11.71 -0.92 -6.08
CA SER A 72 -10.88 -1.52 -5.02
C SER A 72 -9.42 -1.05 -5.10
N ILE A 73 -8.85 -0.98 -6.30
CA ILE A 73 -7.49 -0.48 -6.54
C ILE A 73 -7.38 1.00 -6.13
N ASP A 74 -8.35 1.84 -6.52
CA ASP A 74 -8.34 3.27 -6.20
C ASP A 74 -8.34 3.50 -4.67
N LEU A 75 -9.27 2.86 -3.97
CA LEU A 75 -9.36 2.94 -2.51
C LEU A 75 -8.08 2.48 -1.81
N LYS A 76 -7.53 1.33 -2.23
CA LYS A 76 -6.28 0.79 -1.66
C LYS A 76 -5.08 1.68 -1.96
N SER A 77 -5.06 2.34 -3.12
CA SER A 77 -3.98 3.25 -3.52
C SER A 77 -3.96 4.51 -2.64
N LEU A 78 -5.13 5.09 -2.34
CA LEU A 78 -5.24 6.22 -1.41
C LEU A 78 -4.76 5.87 0.00
N ASP A 79 -5.19 4.70 0.50
CA ASP A 79 -4.76 4.19 1.80
C ASP A 79 -3.25 3.96 1.86
N PHE A 80 -2.69 3.38 0.79
CA PHE A 80 -1.27 3.14 0.65
C PHE A 80 -0.45 4.44 0.65
N GLU A 81 -0.89 5.47 -0.09
CA GLU A 81 -0.23 6.78 -0.11
C GLU A 81 -0.16 7.39 1.29
N LYS A 82 -1.29 7.40 2.01
CA LYS A 82 -1.39 7.91 3.38
C LYS A 82 -0.42 7.19 4.33
N ARG A 83 -0.33 5.87 4.22
CA ARG A 83 0.57 5.04 5.05
C ARG A 83 2.03 5.22 4.65
N SER A 84 2.33 5.37 3.36
CA SER A 84 3.68 5.65 2.86
C SER A 84 4.21 6.99 3.38
N LEU A 85 3.38 8.04 3.39
CA LEU A 85 3.74 9.33 4.00
C LEU A 85 4.05 9.19 5.51
N THR A 86 3.29 8.37 6.21
CA THR A 86 3.51 8.10 7.64
C THR A 86 4.83 7.38 7.88
N LEU A 87 5.15 6.37 7.05
CA LEU A 87 6.43 5.67 7.08
C LEU A 87 7.60 6.63 6.82
N GLN A 88 7.52 7.45 5.77
CA GLN A 88 8.55 8.44 5.45
C GLN A 88 8.79 9.44 6.59
N ARG A 89 7.72 9.99 7.17
CA ARG A 89 7.81 10.91 8.31
C ARG A 89 8.45 10.25 9.53
N THR A 90 8.11 8.99 9.78
CA THR A 90 8.68 8.22 10.90
C THR A 90 10.16 7.95 10.69
N LYS A 91 10.56 7.54 9.48
CA LYS A 91 11.96 7.36 9.09
C LYS A 91 12.79 8.63 9.32
N ARG A 92 12.34 9.77 8.78
CA ARG A 92 13.05 11.07 8.95
C ARG A 92 13.20 11.48 10.41
N ARG A 93 12.16 11.24 11.24
CA ARG A 93 12.21 11.53 12.69
C ARG A 93 13.23 10.66 13.42
N LEU A 94 13.39 9.41 13.00
CA LEU A 94 14.37 8.49 13.56
C LEU A 94 15.80 8.87 13.17
N GLU A 95 16.02 9.16 11.89
CA GLU A 95 17.31 9.63 11.37
C GLU A 95 17.76 10.91 12.11
N ALA A 96 16.88 11.89 12.25
CA ALA A 96 17.19 13.13 12.96
C ALA A 96 17.51 12.92 14.45
N LYS A 97 16.93 11.90 15.10
CA LYS A 97 17.26 11.54 16.48
C LYS A 97 18.63 10.88 16.59
N ALA A 98 18.95 9.96 15.67
CA ALA A 98 20.25 9.30 15.61
C ALA A 98 21.38 10.33 15.43
N THR A 99 21.26 11.24 14.47
CA THR A 99 22.26 12.30 14.23
C THR A 99 22.48 13.20 15.44
N ARG A 100 21.45 13.48 16.24
CA ARG A 100 21.59 14.28 17.47
C ARG A 100 22.30 13.50 18.58
N GLN A 101 22.06 12.20 18.69
CA GLN A 101 22.74 11.36 19.67
C GLN A 101 24.22 11.18 19.35
N ASP A 102 24.59 11.03 18.09
CA ASP A 102 25.99 10.89 17.69
C ASP A 102 26.78 12.18 17.97
N ARG A 103 26.20 13.36 17.66
CA ARG A 103 26.80 14.65 18.01
C ARG A 103 26.96 14.89 19.51
N GLN A 104 26.14 14.26 20.36
CA GLN A 104 26.26 14.35 21.82
C GLN A 104 27.30 13.39 22.40
N LYS A 105 27.76 12.38 21.64
CA LYS A 105 28.83 11.46 22.05
C LYS A 105 30.22 11.93 21.63
N GLU A 106 30.31 12.86 20.68
CA GLU A 106 31.55 13.47 20.21
C GLU A 106 32.00 14.70 21.02
N VAL A 107 31.24 15.10 22.06
CA VAL A 107 31.55 16.18 23.01
C VAL A 107 31.84 15.58 24.38
#